data_AF-A0A4R3J4L0-F1
#
_entry.id   AF-A0A4R3J4L0-F1
#
_cell.length_a   1.000
_cell.length_b   1.000
_cell.length_c   1.000
_cell.angle_alpha   90.00
_cell.angle_beta   90.00
_cell.angle_gamma   90.00
#
_symmetry.space_group_name_H-M   'P 1'
#
loop_
_entity.id
_entity.type
_entity.pdbx_description
1 polymer ?
#
loop_
_entity_poly.entity_id
_entity_poly.type
_entity_poly.pdbx_seq_one_letter_code
_entity_poly.pdbx_strand_id
1 'polypeptide(L)' 'MSRELLKGLIDLIDESDTETIFRILVRFVPEEKVLPDEIEAIKRANESIEKHGTVSHDSINWD' A
#
# COMPACT_ATOMS: atom_id res chain seq x y z
N MET A 1 11.09 -22.34 8.52
CA MET A 1 9.79 -22.75 9.08
C MET A 1 9.15 -23.74 8.11
N SER A 2 8.62 -24.87 8.60
CA SER A 2 7.92 -25.82 7.73
C SER A 2 6.48 -25.38 7.47
N ARG A 3 5.89 -25.86 6.38
CA ARG A 3 4.50 -25.54 6.00
C ARG A 3 3.51 -25.97 7.09
N GLU A 4 3.79 -27.09 7.75
CA GLU A 4 2.99 -27.64 8.84
C GLU A 4 3.02 -26.73 10.08
N LEU A 5 4.18 -26.20 10.45
CA LEU A 5 4.32 -25.30 11.59
C LEU A 5 3.58 -23.98 11.36
N LEU A 6 3.62 -23.45 10.13
CA LEU A 6 2.89 -22.24 9.75
C LEU A 6 1.38 -22.43 9.85
N LYS A 7 0.86 -23.58 9.39
CA LYS A 7 -0.56 -23.90 9.47
C LYS A 7 -1.04 -23.96 10.92
N GLY A 8 -0.28 -24.63 11.79
CA GLY A 8 -0.60 -24.71 13.21
C GLY A 8 -0.56 -23.36 13.93
N LEU A 9 0.27 -22.42 13.48
CA LEU A 9 0.31 -21.06 14.01
C LEU A 9 -0.91 -20.24 13.57
N ILE A 10 -1.41 -20.42 12.35
CA ILE A 10 -2.60 -19.70 11.84
C ILE A 10 -3.85 -20.10 12.63
N ASP A 11 -4.02 -21.37 12.96
CA ASP A 11 -5.17 -21.88 13.72
C ASP A 11 -5.21 -21.38 15.19
N LEU A 12 -4.11 -20.80 15.69
CA LEU A 12 -3.98 -20.25 17.04
C LEU A 12 -4.23 -18.74 17.11
N ILE A 13 -4.48 -18.08 15.97
CA ILE A 13 -4.70 -16.63 15.89
C ILE A 13 -6.17 -16.35 16.16
N ASP A 14 -6.44 -15.33 16.97
CA ASP A 14 -7.80 -14.88 17.23
C ASP A 14 -8.48 -14.40 15.93
N GLU A 15 -9.80 -14.57 15.82
CA GLU A 15 -10.54 -14.26 14.59
C GLU A 15 -10.43 -12.78 14.20
N SER A 16 -10.33 -11.87 15.19
CA SER A 16 -10.07 -10.43 14.97
C SER A 16 -8.72 -10.16 14.30
N ASP A 17 -7.71 -10.93 14.66
CA ASP A 17 -6.35 -10.77 14.14
C ASP A 17 -6.22 -11.45 12.77
N THR A 18 -6.98 -12.53 12.54
CA THR A 18 -7.08 -13.23 11.26
C THR A 18 -7.57 -12.30 10.15
N GLU A 19 -8.62 -11.51 10.40
CA GLU A 19 -9.14 -10.51 9.44
C GLU A 19 -8.06 -9.46 9.10
N THR A 20 -7.29 -9.04 10.10
CA THR A 20 -6.21 -8.06 9.92
C THR A 20 -5.09 -8.63 9.05
N ILE A 21 -4.66 -9.88 9.33
CA ILE A 21 -3.65 -10.58 8.54
C ILE A 21 -4.14 -10.81 7.12
N PHE A 22 -5.40 -11.20 6.93
CA PHE A 22 -6.00 -11.35 5.61
C PHE A 22 -5.94 -10.05 4.79
N ARG A 23 -6.33 -8.92 5.38
CA ARG A 23 -6.25 -7.60 4.72
C ARG A 23 -4.82 -7.22 4.34
N ILE A 24 -3.85 -7.55 5.20
CA ILE A 24 -2.43 -7.32 4.90
C ILE A 24 -2.00 -8.17 3.72
N LEU A 25 -2.32 -9.47 3.71
CA LEU A 25 -1.94 -10.38 2.62
C LEU A 25 -2.54 -9.95 1.27
N VAL A 26 -3.81 -9.51 1.26
CA VAL A 26 -4.47 -9.00 0.05
C VAL A 26 -3.73 -7.79 -0.54
N ARG A 27 -3.16 -6.90 0.29
CA ARG A 27 -2.36 -5.76 -0.21
C ARG A 27 -1.07 -6.15 -0.93
N PHE A 28 -0.57 -7.37 -0.73
CA PHE A 28 0.61 -7.88 -1.44
C PHE A 28 0.25 -8.68 -2.69
N VAL A 29 -1.04 -8.87 -2.98
CA VAL A 29 -1.47 -9.42 -4.26
C VAL A 29 -1.31 -8.31 -5.29
N PRO A 30 -0.45 -8.48 -6.31
CA PRO A 30 -0.25 -7.46 -7.32
C PRO A 30 -1.57 -7.21 -8.07
N GLU A 31 -1.95 -5.94 -8.16
CA GLU A 31 -3.11 -5.55 -8.96
C GLU A 31 -2.73 -5.63 -10.45
N GLU A 32 -3.51 -6.34 -11.24
CA GLU A 32 -3.25 -6.46 -12.69
C GLU A 32 -3.50 -5.14 -13.44
N LYS A 33 -4.36 -4.28 -12.89
CA LYS A 33 -4.77 -3.02 -13.50
C LYS A 33 -4.93 -1.97 -12.42
N VAL A 34 -4.35 -0.80 -12.68
CA VAL A 34 -4.55 0.40 -11.87
C VAL A 34 -6.04 0.73 -11.76
N LEU A 35 -6.46 1.12 -10.56
CA LEU A 35 -7.82 1.54 -10.29
C LEU A 35 -8.09 2.94 -10.87
N PRO A 36 -9.36 3.29 -11.19
CA PRO A 36 -9.69 4.59 -11.76
C PRO A 36 -9.27 5.80 -10.92
N ASP A 37 -9.36 5.68 -9.59
CA ASP A 37 -8.96 6.71 -8.64
C ASP A 37 -7.44 6.92 -8.60
N GLU A 38 -6.65 5.85 -8.78
CA GLU A 38 -5.19 5.93 -8.91
C GLU A 38 -4.80 6.67 -10.19
N ILE A 39 -5.47 6.40 -11.32
CA ILE A 39 -5.28 7.13 -12.58
C ILE A 39 -5.60 8.61 -12.38
N GLU A 40 -6.71 8.91 -11.69
CA GLU A 40 -7.11 10.29 -11.40
C GLU A 40 -6.09 11.01 -10.51
N ALA A 41 -5.57 10.32 -9.48
CA ALA A 41 -4.54 10.86 -8.59
C ALA A 41 -3.26 11.22 -9.35
N ILE A 42 -2.80 10.35 -10.25
CA ILE A 42 -1.64 10.63 -11.12
C ILE A 42 -1.92 11.83 -12.03
N LYS A 43 -3.10 11.88 -12.67
CA LYS A 43 -3.48 13.00 -13.53
C LYS A 43 -3.47 14.32 -12.76
N ARG A 44 -4.07 14.35 -11.57
CA ARG A 44 -4.12 15.52 -10.70
C ARG A 44 -2.71 15.96 -10.27
N ALA A 45 -1.83 15.02 -9.95
CA ALA A 45 -0.44 15.31 -9.61
C ALA A 45 0.29 15.97 -10.78
N ASN A 46 0.15 15.43 -12.00
CA ASN A 46 0.77 15.99 -13.20
C ASN A 46 0.28 17.43 -13.49
N GLU A 47 -1.03 17.67 -13.39
CA GLU A 47 -1.60 19.02 -13.55
C GLU A 47 -1.07 20.00 -12.50
N SER A 48 -0.88 19.53 -11.25
CA SER A 48 -0.30 20.34 -10.18
C SER A 48 1.16 20.68 -10.45
N ILE A 49 1.95 19.72 -10.92
CA ILE A 49 3.36 19.92 -11.28
C ILE A 49 3.48 20.92 -12.43
N GLU A 50 2.63 20.82 -13.45
CA GLU A 50 2.65 21.75 -14.58
C GLU A 50 2.29 23.19 -14.16
N LYS A 51 1.29 23.35 -13.27
CA LYS A 51 0.82 24.67 -12.83
C LYS A 51 1.69 25.32 -11.76
N HIS A 52 2.22 24.52 -10.84
CA HIS A 52 2.85 25.00 -9.61
C HIS A 52 4.33 24.62 -9.50
N GLY A 53 4.84 23.79 -10.43
CA GLY A 53 6.19 23.26 -10.37
C GLY A 53 6.37 22.22 -9.28
N THR A 54 7.62 21.85 -9.04
CA THR A 54 8.06 21.04 -7.91
C THR A 54 9.16 21.78 -7.15
N VAL A 55 9.31 21.49 -5.86
CA VAL A 55 10.43 21.98 -5.06
C VAL A 55 11.46 20.86 -4.91
N SER A 56 12.74 21.22 -4.89
CA SER A 56 13.80 20.25 -4.58
C SER A 56 13.63 19.77 -3.14
N HIS A 57 13.90 18.49 -2.89
CA HIS A 57 13.87 17.90 -1.55
C HIS A 57 14.81 18.65 -0.59
N ASP A 58 15.98 19.06 -1.08
CA ASP A 58 17.00 19.80 -0.32
C ASP A 58 16.58 21.24 0.01
N SER A 59 15.52 21.74 -0.62
CA SER A 59 15.00 23.09 -0.41
C SER A 59 13.85 23.13 0.60
N ILE A 60 13.45 21.99 1.16
CA ILE A 60 12.42 21.88 2.20
C ILE A 60 13.11 21.98 3.56
N ASN A 61 12.68 22.92 4.40
CA ASN A 61 13.11 22.94 5.81
C ASN A 61 12.34 21.86 6.58
N TRP A 62 13.00 20.75 6.87
CA TRP A 62 12.42 19.60 7.57
C TRP A 62 12.46 19.73 9.11
N ASP A 63 13.24 20.69 9.61
CA ASP A 63 13.39 20.99 11.05
C ASP A 63 12.25 21.86 11.60
#